data_AF-A0AAW1GKM5-F1
#
_entry.id   AF-A0AAW1GKM5-F1
#
_cell.length_a   1.000
_cell.length_b   1.000
_cell.length_c   1.000
_cell.angle_alpha   90.00
_cell.angle_beta   90.00
_cell.angle_gamma   90.00
#
_symmetry.space_group_name_H-M   'P 1'
#
loop_
_entity.id
_entity.type
_entity.pdbx_description
1 polymer ?
#
loop_
_entity_poly.entity_id
_entity_poly.type
_entity_poly.pdbx_seq_one_letter_code
_entity_poly.pdbx_strand_id
1 'polypeptide(L)' 'MLQLLFAVAFSAVPLTLYIPPIRSLNMFVEMVEDASTEFATYAARAYLTLHRAFSRWVALFLRRRA' A
#
# COMPACT_ATOMS: atom_id res chain seq x y z
N MET A 1 20.81 41.38 10.80
CA MET A 1 21.26 40.00 10.47
C MET A 1 20.56 38.94 11.31
N LEU A 2 20.51 39.06 12.65
CA LEU A 2 19.78 38.14 13.53
C LEU A 2 18.27 38.00 13.23
N GLN A 3 17.61 39.09 12.79
CA GLN A 3 16.19 39.06 12.42
C GLN A 3 15.87 38.09 11.27
N LEU A 4 16.77 37.95 10.30
CA LEU A 4 16.58 37.01 9.18
C LEU A 4 16.72 35.56 9.66
N LEU A 5 17.64 35.30 10.59
CA LEU A 5 17.81 33.97 11.20
C LEU A 5 16.56 33.56 12.00
N PHE A 6 15.99 34.47 12.79
CA PHE A 6 14.75 34.20 13.50
C PHE A 6 13.57 34.01 12.54
N ALA A 7 13.44 34.84 11.50
CA ALA A 7 12.37 34.68 10.50
C ALA A 7 12.42 33.32 9.79
N VAL A 8 13.62 32.85 9.41
CA VAL A 8 13.82 31.52 8.80
C VAL A 8 13.50 30.42 9.81
N ALA A 9 13.95 30.54 11.06
CA ALA A 9 13.66 29.55 12.10
C ALA A 9 12.15 29.44 12.37
N PHE A 10 11.45 30.57 12.53
CA PHE A 10 10.00 30.58 12.74
C PHE A 10 9.21 30.08 11.53
N SER A 11 9.73 30.26 10.31
CA SER A 11 9.14 29.69 9.10
C SER A 11 9.39 28.19 8.94
N ALA A 12 10.51 27.68 9.45
CA ALA A 12 10.88 26.27 9.35
C ALA A 12 10.21 25.38 10.41
N VAL A 13 9.84 25.93 11.57
CA VAL A 13 9.11 25.24 12.65
C VAL A 13 7.84 24.50 12.16
N PRO A 14 6.91 25.14 11.43
CA PRO A 14 5.73 24.43 10.92
C PRO A 14 6.10 23.35 9.87
N LEU A 15 7.17 23.55 9.10
CA LEU A 15 7.64 22.58 8.11
C LEU A 15 8.23 21.32 8.78
N THR A 16 8.92 21.49 9.91
CA THR A 16 9.41 20.38 10.73
C THR A 16 8.31 19.62 11.46
N LEU A 17 7.17 20.28 11.74
CA LEU A 17 5.98 19.62 12.28
C LEU A 17 5.15 18.92 11.18
N TYR A 18 5.28 19.36 9.92
CA TYR A 18 4.57 18.77 8.78
C TYR A 18 5.20 17.45 8.32
N ILE A 19 6.54 17.35 8.38
CA ILE A 19 7.24 16.10 8.10
C ILE A 19 7.15 15.25 9.36
N PRO A 20 6.36 14.16 9.33
CA PRO A 20 6.20 13.36 10.52
C PRO A 20 7.58 12.70 10.79
N PRO A 21 8.04 12.70 12.04
CA PRO A 21 9.41 12.30 12.39
C PRO A 21 9.72 10.90 11.84
N ILE A 22 10.98 10.58 11.52
CA ILE A 22 11.38 9.29 10.92
C ILE A 22 10.75 8.07 11.65
N ARG A 23 10.48 8.20 12.95
CA ARG A 23 9.78 7.20 13.77
C ARG A 23 8.35 6.88 13.31
N SER A 24 7.59 7.83 12.79
CA SER A 24 6.25 7.60 12.25
C SER A 24 6.28 6.91 10.89
N LEU A 25 7.38 7.04 10.12
CA LEU A 25 7.55 6.25 8.90
C LEU A 25 7.62 4.76 9.24
N ASN A 26 8.22 4.39 10.38
CA ASN A 26 8.25 3.00 10.82
C ASN A 26 6.85 2.45 11.10
N MET A 27 6.01 3.20 11.83
CA MET A 27 4.60 2.81 12.06
C MET A 27 3.77 2.81 10.78
N PHE A 28 4.05 3.72 9.83
CA PHE A 28 3.39 3.74 8.54
C PHE A 28 3.76 2.52 7.69
N VAL A 29 5.04 2.15 7.65
CA VAL A 29 5.53 0.96 6.94
C VAL A 29 4.92 -0.31 7.55
N GLU A 30 4.88 -0.41 8.88
CA GLU A 30 4.24 -1.53 9.59
C GLU A 30 2.76 -1.67 9.21
N MET A 31 2.00 -0.56 9.18
CA MET A 31 0.60 -0.56 8.74
C MET A 31 0.43 -0.95 7.26
N VAL A 32 1.33 -0.52 6.38
CA VAL A 32 1.30 -0.87 4.96
C VAL A 32 1.64 -2.35 4.76
N GLU A 33 2.58 -2.88 5.52
CA GLU A 33 2.98 -4.29 5.49
C GLU A 33 1.83 -5.19 5.95
N ASP A 34 1.18 -4.86 7.07
CA ASP A 34 0.00 -5.58 7.57
C ASP A 34 -1.15 -5.54 6.56
N ALA A 35 -1.47 -4.36 6.03
CA ALA A 35 -2.49 -4.21 5.01
C ALA A 35 -2.14 -5.04 3.76
N SER A 36 -0.90 -4.95 3.27
CA SER A 36 -0.46 -5.69 2.08
C SER A 36 -0.50 -7.20 2.28
N THR A 37 -0.22 -7.68 3.49
CA THR A 37 -0.28 -9.11 3.84
C THR A 37 -1.73 -9.60 3.84
N GLU A 38 -2.65 -8.82 4.42
CA GLU A 38 -4.07 -9.14 4.39
C GLU A 38 -4.62 -9.11 2.96
N PHE A 39 -4.25 -8.11 2.15
CA PHE A 39 -4.60 -8.05 0.74
C PHE A 39 -4.02 -9.22 -0.06
N ALA A 40 -2.77 -9.60 0.17
CA ALA A 40 -2.13 -10.70 -0.52
C ALA A 40 -2.80 -12.04 -0.20
N THR A 41 -3.15 -12.28 1.07
CA THR A 41 -3.86 -13.51 1.47
C THR A 41 -5.28 -13.57 0.91
N TYR A 42 -6.01 -12.44 0.92
CA TYR A 42 -7.32 -12.34 0.28
C TYR A 42 -7.24 -12.56 -1.24
N ALA A 43 -6.30 -11.87 -1.90
CA ALA A 43 -6.05 -11.99 -3.33
C ALA A 43 -5.62 -13.41 -3.72
N ALA A 44 -4.79 -14.08 -2.92
CA ALA A 44 -4.39 -15.46 -3.16
C ALA A 44 -5.57 -16.43 -3.13
N ARG A 45 -6.48 -16.28 -2.14
CA ARG A 45 -7.71 -17.09 -2.07
C ARG A 45 -8.65 -16.81 -3.24
N ALA A 46 -8.83 -15.53 -3.59
CA ALA A 46 -9.62 -15.14 -4.75
C ALA A 46 -9.03 -15.68 -6.05
N TYR A 47 -7.70 -15.60 -6.21
CA TYR A 47 -6.96 -16.12 -7.35
C TYR A 47 -7.13 -17.64 -7.49
N LEU A 48 -6.98 -18.41 -6.42
CA LEU A 48 -7.18 -19.86 -6.47
C LEU A 48 -8.61 -20.24 -6.84
N THR A 49 -9.60 -19.51 -6.31
CA THR A 49 -11.02 -19.74 -6.62
C THR A 49 -11.33 -19.40 -8.07
N LEU A 50 -10.87 -18.24 -8.54
CA LEU A 50 -11.02 -17.81 -9.93
C LEU A 50 -10.30 -18.76 -10.89
N HIS A 51 -9.08 -19.19 -10.57
CA HIS A 51 -8.32 -20.11 -11.40
C HIS A 51 -9.05 -21.46 -11.57
N ARG A 52 -9.63 -22.00 -10.49
CA ARG A 52 -10.45 -23.22 -10.55
C ARG A 52 -11.75 -23.03 -11.33
N ALA A 53 -12.42 -21.89 -11.19
CA ALA A 53 -13.61 -21.58 -11.98
C ALA A 53 -13.25 -21.42 -13.46
N PHE A 54 -12.14 -20.74 -13.74
CA PHE A 54 -11.63 -20.51 -15.09
C PHE A 54 -11.25 -21.81 -15.78
N SER A 55 -10.55 -22.73 -15.11
CA SER A 55 -10.21 -24.03 -15.69
C SER A 55 -11.46 -24.85 -16.06
N ARG A 56 -12.52 -24.80 -15.25
CA ARG A 56 -13.82 -25.41 -15.58
C ARG A 56 -14.47 -24.75 -16.79
N TRP A 57 -14.45 -23.42 -16.86
CA TRP A 57 -14.97 -22.67 -18.00
C TRP A 57 -14.22 -22.98 -19.29
N VAL A 58 -12.89 -23.00 -19.26
CA VAL A 58 -12.05 -23.37 -20.40
C VAL A 58 -12.33 -24.80 -20.84
N ALA A 59 -12.42 -25.76 -19.92
CA ALA A 59 -12.75 -27.15 -20.24
C ALA A 59 -14.13 -27.29 -20.90
N LEU A 60 -15.15 -26.57 -20.40
CA LEU A 60 -16.49 -26.53 -21.00
C LEU A 60 -16.47 -25.91 -22.40
N PHE A 61 -15.72 -24.82 -22.57
CA PHE A 61 -15.61 -24.14 -23.85
C PHE A 61 -14.91 -25.01 -24.90
N LEU A 62 -13.84 -25.70 -24.50
CA LEU A 62 -13.11 -26.64 -25.35
C LEU A 62 -14.01 -27.83 -25.75
N ARG A 63 -14.80 -28.36 -24.82
CA ARG A 63 -15.74 -29.46 -25.08
C ARG A 63 -16.93 -29.07 -25.95
N ARG A 64 -17.30 -27.79 -26.00
CA ARG A 64 -18.36 -27.28 -26.91
C ARG A 64 -17.88 -27.07 -28.35
N ARG A 65 -16.57 -27.05 -28.59
CA ARG A 65 -15.97 -26.82 -29.92
C ARG A 65 -15.49 -28.10 -30.63
N ALA A 66 -15.48 -29.26 -29.94
CA ALA A 66 -15.15 -30.56 -30.49
C ALA A 66 -16.42 -31.37 -30.74
#